data_AF-A0A0S8CIU6-F1
#
_entry.id   AF-A0A0S8CIU6-F1
#
_cell.length_a   1.000
_cell.length_b   1.000
_cell.length_c   1.000
_cell.angle_alpha   90.00
_cell.angle_beta   90.00
_cell.angle_gamma   90.00
#
_symmetry.space_group_name_H-M   'P 1'
#
loop_
_entity.id
_entity.type
_entity.pdbx_description
1 polymer ?
#
loop_
_entity_poly.entity_id
_entity_poly.type
_entity_poly.pdbx_seq_one_letter_code
_entity_poly.pdbx_strand_id
1 'polypeptide(L)'
;MDHAGFMLSGTDCHITILHTMRHLTRYVPIEVLEDASDIERLYKEKAGKRIAPFMEKAREMLFEAGLTEEQVTTRVVDGSRSPADDILKEARSKGYGTIVLGRRGLSGVKAFVFGSVTRKILHHSAGLSIWIVQ
;
A
#
# COMPACT_ATOMS: atom_id res chain seq x y z
N MET A 1 8.84 8.38 -0.74
CA MET A 1 7.82 9.29 -0.20
C MET A 1 8.17 10.73 -0.54
N ASP A 2 9.46 11.09 -0.49
CA ASP A 2 10.00 12.43 -0.82
C ASP A 2 9.37 13.09 -2.04
N HIS A 3 9.33 12.40 -3.19
CA HIS A 3 8.77 12.99 -4.41
C HIS A 3 7.27 13.29 -4.29
N ALA A 4 6.50 12.41 -3.63
CA ALA A 4 5.07 12.63 -3.42
C ALA A 4 4.84 13.78 -2.42
N GLY A 5 5.63 13.82 -1.33
CA GLY A 5 5.59 14.90 -0.35
C GLY A 5 5.91 16.25 -0.99
N PHE A 6 7.00 16.34 -1.74
CA PHE A 6 7.39 17.56 -2.45
C PHE A 6 6.31 18.04 -3.43
N MET A 7 5.75 17.13 -4.23
CA MET A 7 4.75 17.48 -5.24
C MET A 7 3.39 17.90 -4.66
N LEU A 8 3.04 17.39 -3.47
CA LEU A 8 1.73 17.62 -2.83
C LEU A 8 1.81 18.64 -1.69
N SER A 9 3.00 19.10 -1.33
CA SER A 9 3.21 20.17 -0.35
C SER A 9 2.45 21.44 -0.77
N GLY A 10 1.77 22.07 0.19
CA GLY A 10 0.98 23.27 -0.04
C GLY A 10 -0.34 23.05 -0.80
N THR A 11 -0.71 21.81 -1.10
CA THR A 11 -2.04 21.45 -1.63
C THR A 11 -2.99 21.08 -0.50
N ASP A 12 -4.29 21.00 -0.78
CA ASP A 12 -5.34 20.50 0.11
C ASP A 12 -5.59 18.99 -0.06
N CYS A 13 -4.71 18.29 -0.77
CA CYS A 13 -4.86 16.87 -1.05
C CYS A 13 -4.78 16.04 0.23
N HIS A 14 -5.69 15.06 0.34
CA HIS A 14 -5.63 14.03 1.38
C HIS A 14 -4.86 12.82 0.86
N ILE A 15 -3.84 12.40 1.61
CA ILE A 15 -2.99 11.27 1.29
C ILE A 15 -3.35 10.10 2.20
N THR A 16 -3.51 8.93 1.60
CA THR A 16 -3.55 7.67 2.35
C THR A 16 -2.30 6.86 2.06
N ILE A 17 -1.51 6.59 3.11
CA ILE A 17 -0.45 5.58 3.07
C ILE A 17 -1.12 4.22 3.26
N LEU A 18 -1.06 3.37 2.23
CA LEU A 18 -1.71 2.06 2.22
C LEU A 18 -0.69 0.92 2.29
N HIS A 19 -0.93 -0.03 3.20
CA HIS A 19 -0.29 -1.34 3.19
C HIS A 19 -1.32 -2.46 3.07
N THR A 20 -1.10 -3.37 2.12
CA THR A 20 -1.86 -4.62 2.01
C THR A 20 -1.08 -5.76 2.65
N MET A 21 -1.65 -6.37 3.70
CA MET A 21 -1.08 -7.55 4.33
C MET A 21 -1.26 -8.77 3.42
N ARG A 22 -0.32 -9.72 3.44
CA ARG A 22 -0.50 -10.95 2.68
C ARG A 22 -1.53 -11.83 3.37
N HIS A 23 -2.57 -12.26 2.65
CA HIS A 23 -3.48 -13.25 3.20
C HIS A 23 -2.75 -14.56 3.54
N LEU A 24 -3.03 -15.13 4.71
CA LEU A 24 -2.50 -16.45 5.10
C LEU A 24 -2.92 -17.56 4.14
N THR A 25 -4.05 -17.41 3.43
CA THR A 25 -4.49 -18.37 2.40
C THR A 25 -3.54 -18.52 1.21
N ARG A 26 -2.50 -17.69 1.12
CA ARG A 26 -1.38 -17.92 0.18
C ARG A 26 -0.45 -19.04 0.63
N TYR A 27 -0.42 -19.35 1.92
CA TYR A 27 0.53 -20.27 2.55
C TYR A 27 -0.17 -21.47 3.19
N VAL A 28 -1.42 -21.30 3.59
CA VAL A 28 -2.20 -22.28 4.36
C VAL A 28 -3.57 -22.46 3.69
N PRO A 29 -4.12 -23.68 3.54
CA PRO A 29 -5.48 -23.90 3.07
C PRO A 29 -6.53 -23.17 3.93
N ILE A 30 -7.68 -22.83 3.36
CA ILE A 30 -8.70 -22.02 4.07
C ILE A 30 -9.33 -22.81 5.21
N GLU A 31 -9.49 -24.12 5.04
CA GLU A 31 -10.05 -25.06 6.01
C GLU A 31 -9.21 -25.06 7.30
N VAL A 32 -7.88 -25.03 7.15
CA VAL A 32 -6.96 -24.97 8.29
C VAL A 32 -7.01 -23.62 9.01
N LEU A 33 -7.34 -22.53 8.30
CA LEU A 33 -7.48 -21.21 8.91
C LEU A 33 -8.81 -21.04 9.63
N GLU A 34 -9.88 -21.63 9.09
CA GLU A 34 -11.21 -21.65 9.73
C GLU A 34 -11.15 -22.41 11.07
N ASP A 35 -10.44 -23.53 11.11
CA ASP A 35 -10.24 -24.32 12.34
C ASP A 35 -9.28 -23.65 13.34
N ALA A 36 -8.50 -22.64 12.92
CA ALA A 36 -7.45 -22.03 13.72
C ALA A 36 -7.48 -20.49 13.67
N SER A 37 -8.63 -19.89 13.97
CA SER A 37 -8.84 -18.44 13.99
C SER A 37 -7.83 -17.65 14.84
N ASP A 38 -7.30 -18.24 15.92
CA ASP A 38 -6.24 -17.64 16.75
C ASP A 38 -4.93 -17.44 15.97
N ILE A 39 -4.61 -18.34 15.03
CA ILE A 39 -3.42 -18.24 14.17
C ILE A 39 -3.56 -17.04 13.22
N GLU A 40 -4.76 -16.86 12.64
CA GLU A 40 -5.02 -15.72 11.76
C GLU A 40 -4.89 -14.39 12.52
N ARG A 41 -5.49 -14.31 13.72
CA ARG A 41 -5.39 -13.13 14.58
C ARG A 41 -3.93 -12.82 14.94
N LEU A 42 -3.19 -13.82 15.41
CA LEU A 42 -1.78 -13.66 15.79
C LEU A 42 -0.91 -13.23 14.60
N TYR A 43 -1.19 -13.76 13.41
CA TYR A 43 -0.49 -13.35 12.19
C TYR A 43 -0.77 -11.88 11.85
N LYS A 44 -2.04 -11.45 11.87
CA LYS A 44 -2.41 -10.06 11.60
C LYS A 44 -1.76 -9.11 12.60
N GLU A 45 -1.77 -9.46 13.88
CA GLU A 45 -1.11 -8.66 14.92
C GLU A 45 0.40 -8.52 14.68
N LYS A 46 1.09 -9.63 14.41
CA LYS A 46 2.54 -9.63 14.12
C LYS A 46 2.87 -8.89 12.82
N ALA A 47 2.06 -9.06 11.79
CA ALA A 47 2.22 -8.36 10.51
C ALA A 47 2.03 -6.85 10.67
N GLY A 48 1.01 -6.43 11.40
CA GLY A 48 0.74 -5.03 11.77
C GLY A 48 1.91 -4.41 12.53
N LYS A 49 2.38 -5.07 13.60
CA LYS A 49 3.55 -4.63 14.37
C LYS A 49 4.81 -4.47 13.51
N ARG A 50 5.02 -5.38 12.54
CA ARG A 50 6.18 -5.33 11.65
C ARG A 50 6.13 -4.18 10.67
N ILE A 51 4.95 -3.81 10.17
CA ILE A 51 4.84 -2.71 9.19
C ILE A 51 4.72 -1.33 9.86
N ALA A 52 4.20 -1.26 11.08
CA ALA A 52 4.02 -0.02 11.84
C ALA A 52 5.20 0.97 11.75
N PRO A 53 6.47 0.60 12.01
CA PRO A 53 7.59 1.54 11.93
C PRO A 53 7.82 2.10 10.52
N PHE A 54 7.48 1.35 9.46
CA PHE A 54 7.60 1.83 8.08
C PHE A 54 6.47 2.80 7.71
N MET A 55 5.26 2.56 8.23
CA MET A 55 4.12 3.46 8.04
C MET A 55 4.35 4.78 8.78
N GLU A 56 4.90 4.69 9.99
CA GLU A 56 5.29 5.84 10.82
C GLU A 56 6.31 6.71 10.09
N LYS A 57 7.43 6.09 9.67
CA LYS A 57 8.47 6.78 8.90
C LYS A 57 7.93 7.42 7.63
N ALA A 58 7.05 6.73 6.90
CA ALA A 58 6.44 7.29 5.70
C ALA A 58 5.56 8.52 6.00
N ARG A 59 4.88 8.54 7.15
CA ARG A 59 4.10 9.68 7.61
C ARG A 59 5.01 10.86 7.98
N GLU A 60 6.06 10.60 8.76
CA GLU A 60 7.08 11.61 9.12
C GLU A 60 7.66 12.29 7.88
N MET A 61 8.02 11.52 6.84
CA MET A 61 8.55 12.07 5.58
C MET A 61 7.55 12.98 4.85
N LEU A 62 6.23 12.74 4.98
CA LEU A 62 5.21 13.62 4.40
C LEU A 62 5.04 14.90 5.23
N PHE A 63 5.17 14.79 6.55
CA PHE A 63 5.11 15.95 7.45
C PHE A 63 6.32 16.87 7.28
N GLU A 64 7.52 16.29 7.16
CA GLU A 64 8.75 17.04 6.83
C GLU A 64 8.64 17.76 5.48
N ALA A 65 7.86 17.21 4.55
CA ALA A 65 7.56 17.85 3.27
C ALA A 65 6.48 18.96 3.35
N GLY A 66 5.84 19.16 4.51
CA GLY A 66 4.89 20.24 4.75
C GLY A 66 3.41 19.82 4.71
N LEU A 67 3.08 18.53 4.74
CA LEU A 67 1.71 18.06 4.92
C LEU A 67 1.32 18.02 6.40
N THR A 68 0.06 18.27 6.72
CA THR A 68 -0.44 18.24 8.12
C THR A 68 -0.97 16.86 8.52
N GLU A 69 -1.20 16.66 9.82
CA GLU A 69 -1.77 15.41 10.35
C GLU A 69 -3.15 15.11 9.76
N GLU A 70 -3.97 16.14 9.54
CA GLU A 70 -5.32 16.01 8.97
C GLU A 70 -5.28 15.53 7.51
N GLN A 71 -4.20 15.85 6.79
CA GLN A 71 -4.04 15.47 5.39
C GLN A 71 -3.52 14.03 5.22
N VAL A 72 -2.93 13.42 6.25
CA VAL A 72 -2.27 12.12 6.10
C VAL A 72 -2.93 11.05 6.96
N THR A 73 -3.54 10.08 6.30
CA THR A 73 -4.09 8.88 6.94
C THR A 73 -3.23 7.66 6.64
N THR A 74 -3.12 6.72 7.59
CA THR A 74 -2.53 5.41 7.35
C THR A 74 -3.61 4.33 7.34
N ARG A 75 -3.51 3.36 6.43
CA ARG A 75 -4.42 2.21 6.35
C ARG A 75 -3.63 0.94 6.13
N VAL A 76 -3.88 -0.05 6.99
CA VAL A 76 -3.44 -1.43 6.81
C VAL A 76 -4.67 -2.26 6.50
N VAL A 77 -4.70 -2.90 5.34
CA VAL A 77 -5.83 -3.73 4.90
C VAL A 77 -5.46 -5.19 4.89
N ASP A 78 -6.44 -6.04 5.19
CA ASP A 78 -6.37 -7.46 4.91
C ASP A 78 -6.28 -7.66 3.40
N GLY A 79 -5.10 -8.02 2.92
CA GLY A 79 -4.89 -8.22 1.50
C GLY A 79 -5.33 -9.60 1.06
N SER A 80 -5.41 -9.75 -0.26
CA SER A 80 -5.78 -10.98 -0.93
C SER A 80 -4.53 -11.72 -1.44
N ARG A 81 -4.74 -12.61 -2.41
CA ARG A 81 -3.63 -13.20 -3.17
C ARG A 81 -2.98 -12.18 -4.11
N SER A 82 -3.52 -10.99 -4.34
CA SER A 82 -2.94 -10.00 -5.25
C SER A 82 -2.90 -8.59 -4.64
N PRO A 83 -1.72 -8.12 -4.20
CA PRO A 83 -1.57 -6.76 -3.69
C PRO A 83 -2.06 -5.67 -4.64
N ALA A 84 -1.92 -5.89 -5.96
CA ALA A 84 -2.40 -4.96 -6.96
C ALA A 84 -3.93 -4.85 -6.96
N ASP A 85 -4.65 -5.97 -6.80
CA ASP A 85 -6.12 -5.97 -6.75
C ASP A 85 -6.59 -5.29 -5.46
N ASP A 86 -5.90 -5.51 -4.35
CA ASP A 86 -6.21 -4.85 -3.08
C ASP A 86 -6.06 -3.33 -3.18
N ILE A 87 -4.96 -2.86 -3.79
CA ILE A 87 -4.70 -1.43 -4.01
C ILE A 87 -5.77 -0.84 -4.94
N LEU A 88 -6.09 -1.49 -6.07
CA LEU A 88 -7.10 -1.02 -7.01
C LEU A 88 -8.50 -1.01 -6.39
N LYS A 89 -8.83 -2.01 -5.59
CA LYS A 89 -10.12 -2.08 -4.88
C LYS A 89 -10.24 -0.97 -3.84
N GLU A 90 -9.19 -0.74 -3.05
CA GLU A 90 -9.16 0.38 -2.10
C GLU A 90 -9.28 1.71 -2.84
N ALA A 91 -8.48 1.92 -3.90
CA ALA A 91 -8.51 3.10 -4.75
C ALA A 91 -9.93 3.44 -5.23
N ARG A 92 -10.61 2.44 -5.82
CA ARG A 92 -11.97 2.62 -6.38
C ARG A 92 -13.03 2.78 -5.30
N SER A 93 -13.01 1.95 -4.26
CA SER A 93 -14.07 1.94 -3.24
C SER A 93 -14.07 3.20 -2.36
N LYS A 94 -12.92 3.85 -2.22
CA LYS A 94 -12.76 5.10 -1.46
C LYS A 94 -12.68 6.35 -2.33
N GLY A 95 -12.78 6.21 -3.66
CA GLY A 95 -12.79 7.34 -4.58
C GLY A 95 -11.45 8.07 -4.71
N TYR A 96 -10.32 7.37 -4.54
CA TYR A 96 -9.00 7.96 -4.76
C TYR A 96 -8.80 8.27 -6.25
N GLY A 97 -8.40 9.50 -6.58
CA GLY A 97 -8.12 9.91 -7.96
C GLY A 97 -6.75 9.49 -8.49
N THR A 98 -5.78 9.27 -7.60
CA THR A 98 -4.38 9.00 -7.94
C THR A 98 -3.80 7.87 -7.09
N ILE A 99 -3.05 6.96 -7.72
CA ILE A 99 -2.22 5.98 -7.04
C ILE A 99 -0.76 6.33 -7.29
N VAL A 100 0.00 6.52 -6.21
CA VAL A 100 1.45 6.73 -6.26
C VAL A 100 2.16 5.42 -5.92
N LEU A 101 3.05 4.97 -6.81
CA LEU A 101 3.78 3.71 -6.67
C LEU A 101 5.28 3.95 -6.87
N GLY A 102 6.10 3.25 -6.11
CA GLY A 102 7.50 3.10 -6.45
C GLY A 102 7.67 2.31 -7.76
N ARG A 103 8.69 2.65 -8.54
CA ARG A 103 9.07 1.90 -9.74
C ARG A 103 9.43 0.45 -9.43
N ARG A 104 9.93 0.19 -8.21
CA ARG A 104 10.38 -1.12 -7.72
C ARG A 104 9.81 -1.42 -6.33
N GLY A 105 9.69 -2.71 -6.04
CA GLY A 105 9.46 -3.21 -4.68
C GLY A 105 10.71 -3.87 -4.09
N LEU A 106 10.53 -4.60 -2.98
CA LEU A 106 11.60 -5.26 -2.23
C LEU A 106 12.40 -6.33 -3.02
N SER A 107 11.94 -6.74 -4.22
CA SER A 107 12.53 -7.83 -5.01
C SER A 107 13.79 -7.46 -5.82
N GLY A 108 14.27 -6.21 -5.79
CA GLY A 108 15.62 -5.85 -6.27
C GLY A 108 15.97 -6.16 -7.74
N VAL A 109 15.00 -6.19 -8.66
CA VAL A 109 15.25 -6.56 -10.07
C VAL A 109 15.77 -5.35 -10.89
N LYS A 110 16.60 -5.62 -11.92
CA LYS A 110 17.36 -4.67 -12.78
C LYS A 110 16.56 -3.44 -13.27
N ALA A 111 17.31 -2.38 -13.61
CA ALA A 111 16.90 -1.01 -13.86
C ALA A 111 15.83 -0.73 -14.95
N PHE A 112 15.27 -1.74 -15.62
CA PHE A 112 14.33 -1.57 -16.74
C PHE A 112 12.98 -2.32 -16.57
N VAL A 113 12.72 -2.97 -15.43
CA VAL A 113 11.51 -3.79 -15.25
C VAL A 113 10.63 -3.23 -14.13
N PHE A 114 9.37 -2.92 -14.44
CA PHE A 114 8.35 -2.62 -13.43
C PHE A 114 8.06 -3.87 -12.59
N GLY A 115 7.93 -3.71 -11.27
CA GLY A 115 7.52 -4.80 -10.39
C GLY A 115 6.16 -5.38 -10.77
N SER A 116 5.90 -6.63 -10.39
CA SER A 116 4.65 -7.36 -10.74
C SER A 116 3.39 -6.62 -10.29
N VAL A 117 3.43 -5.92 -9.14
CA VAL A 117 2.33 -5.09 -8.63
C VAL A 117 2.11 -3.87 -9.54
N THR A 118 3.16 -3.07 -9.78
CA THR A 118 3.10 -1.88 -10.63
C THR A 118 2.59 -2.20 -12.03
N ARG A 119 3.11 -3.28 -12.64
CA ARG A 119 2.66 -3.73 -13.98
C ARG A 119 1.18 -4.07 -13.99
N LYS A 120 0.71 -4.84 -12.99
CA LYS A 120 -0.72 -5.21 -12.91
C LYS A 120 -1.61 -3.99 -12.69
N ILE A 121 -1.20 -3.03 -11.86
CA ILE A 121 -1.96 -1.79 -11.64
C ILE A 121 -2.06 -0.99 -12.95
N LEU A 122 -0.96 -0.80 -13.68
CA LEU A 122 -0.98 -0.09 -14.97
C LEU A 122 -1.93 -0.71 -16.00
N HIS A 123 -2.07 -2.04 -16.01
CA HIS A 123 -3.01 -2.72 -16.90
C HIS A 123 -4.49 -2.55 -16.49
N HIS A 124 -4.78 -2.21 -15.23
CA HIS A 124 -6.14 -2.17 -14.68
C HIS A 124 -6.51 -0.82 -14.06
N SER A 125 -5.77 0.24 -14.40
CA SER A 125 -5.93 1.59 -13.83
C SER A 125 -6.94 2.48 -14.56
N ALA A 126 -7.84 1.91 -15.38
CA ALA A 126 -8.85 2.70 -16.07
C ALA A 126 -9.65 3.58 -15.08
N GLY A 127 -9.65 4.90 -15.33
CA GLY A 127 -10.27 5.90 -14.45
C GLY A 127 -9.42 6.37 -13.26
N LEU A 128 -8.14 5.99 -13.19
CA LEU A 128 -7.21 6.39 -12.12
C LEU A 128 -5.95 7.00 -12.72
N SER A 129 -5.44 8.08 -12.10
CA SER A 129 -4.12 8.60 -12.40
C SER A 129 -3.06 7.74 -11.73
N ILE A 130 -2.03 7.32 -12.46
CA ILE A 130 -0.92 6.52 -11.90
C ILE A 130 0.36 7.34 -11.93
N TRP A 131 0.96 7.56 -10.77
CA TRP A 131 2.26 8.21 -10.63
C TRP A 131 3.30 7.17 -10.25
N ILE A 132 4.35 7.05 -11.07
CA ILE A 132 5.46 6.16 -10.78
C ILE A 132 6.66 6.99 -10.37
N VAL A 133 7.12 6.79 -9.14
CA VAL A 133 8.26 7.51 -8.55
C VAL A 133 9.49 6.61 -8.46
N GLN A 134 10.68 7.18 -8.67
CA GLN A 134 11.95 6.46 -8.71
C GLN A 134 12.56 6.24 -7.33
#